data_AF-A0A1H8EQD2-F1
#
_entry.id   AF-A0A1H8EQD2-F1
#
_cell.length_a   1.000
_cell.length_b   1.000
_cell.length_c   1.000
_cell.angle_alpha   90.00
_cell.angle_beta   90.00
_cell.angle_gamma   90.00
#
_symmetry.space_group_name_H-M   'P 1'
#
loop_
_entity.id
_entity.type
_entity.pdbx_description
1 polymer ?
#
loop_
_entity_poly.entity_id
_entity_poly.type
_entity_poly.pdbx_seq_one_letter_code
_entity_poly.pdbx_strand_id
1 'polypeptide(L)'
;MSSLCITDGCPNIASRMKKTRCQACYRRFRNNGTFERKSPKPALSYDVVVSLSELDELSGCRIWTGQTDKDGYPRYYDGARYASRLEPLLYVRRWLIEQQEGVLASGAIVEDACGNRLCVAIEHLEVASPTTARNTNGAKNARKTSCINGHPFDDENTYITSDGRRKCRRCTANAQRAYVQRGKLPLPKEPKESPMPRKRATNTHCANGHEWTDENLYIAPRTGTWLCRQCGWESKMRSRGIDPTTIQRQVQWKNADRCRNGHVYAEVGFYDTPEGRSCRKCTSVSSVKSNLRRYYNLTLSDVKYMLSQQGNRCGVCKLEFKDYDLGEIETRMGDLNVDHCHTTGRVRGLLCMSCNLALGMVNDDIDVLRNMIAYLERHIEPEGEPY
;
A
#
# COMPACT_ATOMS: atom_id res chain seq x y z
N MET A 1 47.35 25.13 16.67
CA MET A 1 47.94 23.81 16.41
C MET A 1 46.91 22.74 16.72
N SER A 2 46.65 21.83 15.77
CA SER A 2 45.71 20.73 15.99
C SER A 2 46.41 19.63 16.78
N SER A 3 45.97 19.32 18.00
CA SER A 3 46.55 18.27 18.84
C SER A 3 46.16 16.88 18.34
N LEU A 4 47.06 15.91 18.46
CA LEU A 4 46.76 14.50 18.21
C LEU A 4 45.79 13.96 19.27
N CYS A 5 45.03 12.93 18.91
CA CYS A 5 44.16 12.23 19.83
C CYS A 5 44.98 11.54 20.93
N ILE A 6 44.67 11.78 22.20
CA ILE A 6 45.35 11.16 23.35
C ILE A 6 45.05 9.65 23.52
N THR A 7 44.25 9.06 22.64
CA THR A 7 43.96 7.62 22.71
C THR A 7 45.14 6.87 22.10
N ASP A 8 45.73 5.97 22.89
CA ASP A 8 46.91 5.22 22.48
C ASP A 8 46.69 4.49 21.13
N GLY A 9 47.68 4.58 20.25
CA GLY A 9 47.61 4.04 18.88
C GLY A 9 46.57 4.70 17.94
N CYS A 10 45.98 5.85 18.27
CA CYS A 10 45.03 6.53 17.40
C CYS A 10 45.71 7.60 16.51
N PRO A 11 45.73 7.43 15.17
CA PRO A 11 46.40 8.39 14.27
C PRO A 11 45.59 9.66 14.02
N ASN A 12 44.39 9.78 14.60
CA ASN A 12 43.47 10.87 14.30
C ASN A 12 43.77 12.12 15.13
N ILE A 13 43.41 13.28 14.58
CA ILE A 13 43.49 14.57 15.26
C ILE A 13 42.35 14.70 16.29
N ALA A 14 42.64 15.31 17.44
CA ALA A 14 41.66 15.63 18.45
C ALA A 14 40.57 16.57 17.90
N SER A 15 39.31 16.31 18.24
CA SER A 15 38.20 17.15 17.81
C SER A 15 38.30 18.53 18.44
N ARG A 16 38.14 19.59 17.64
CA ARG A 16 38.05 20.99 18.12
C ARG A 16 37.04 21.17 19.26
N MET A 17 35.96 20.38 19.29
CA MET A 17 34.92 20.46 20.32
C MET A 17 35.25 19.69 21.61
N LYS A 18 36.11 18.67 21.56
CA LYS A 18 36.41 17.77 22.69
C LYS A 18 37.84 17.91 23.23
N LYS A 19 38.66 18.78 22.59
CA LYS A 19 40.01 19.27 22.93
C LYS A 19 41.13 18.22 23.13
N THR A 20 40.83 16.99 23.55
CA THR A 20 41.82 15.95 23.88
C THR A 20 41.66 14.65 23.07
N ARG A 21 40.47 14.37 22.52
CA ARG A 21 40.19 13.13 21.79
C ARG A 21 39.48 13.38 20.46
N CYS A 22 39.73 12.53 19.47
CA CYS A 22 39.02 12.55 18.20
C CYS A 22 37.55 12.12 18.39
N GLN A 23 36.68 12.52 17.46
CA GLN A 23 35.24 12.24 17.57
C GLN A 23 34.96 10.72 17.57
N ALA A 24 35.76 9.92 16.86
CA ALA A 24 35.61 8.47 16.80
C ALA A 24 35.93 7.80 18.15
N CYS A 25 37.04 8.16 18.80
CA CYS A 25 37.41 7.60 20.11
C CYS A 25 36.44 8.03 21.20
N TYR A 26 35.96 9.28 21.16
CA TYR A 26 34.93 9.75 22.09
C TYR A 26 33.60 9.01 21.95
N ARG A 27 33.12 8.78 20.72
CA ARG A 27 31.91 7.97 20.47
C ARG A 27 32.10 6.53 20.95
N ARG A 28 33.26 5.93 20.71
CA ARG A 28 33.56 4.55 21.14
C ARG A 28 33.46 4.40 22.66
N PHE A 29 34.07 5.31 23.41
CA PHE A 29 33.98 5.30 24.87
C PHE A 29 32.56 5.49 25.38
N ARG A 30 31.82 6.46 24.80
CA ARG A 30 30.41 6.68 25.19
C ARG A 30 29.52 5.46 25.00
N ASN A 31 29.79 4.65 23.97
CA ASN A 31 28.94 3.49 23.65
C ASN A 31 29.39 2.22 24.38
N ASN A 32 30.70 2.05 24.61
CA ASN A 32 31.26 0.77 25.02
C ASN A 32 31.98 0.81 26.39
N GLY A 33 32.13 1.98 27.01
CA GLY A 33 32.90 2.15 28.25
C GLY A 33 34.42 2.00 28.11
N THR A 34 34.93 1.63 26.91
CA THR A 34 36.35 1.44 26.61
C THR A 34 36.77 2.17 25.33
N PHE A 35 38.05 2.54 25.25
CA PHE A 35 38.68 3.13 24.06
C PHE A 35 39.25 2.09 23.11
N GLU A 36 39.45 0.85 23.58
CA GLU A 36 40.01 -0.25 22.80
C GLU A 36 39.14 -0.56 21.58
N ARG A 37 39.80 -0.85 20.46
CA ARG A 37 39.11 -1.42 19.29
C ARG A 37 38.76 -2.86 19.66
N LYS A 38 37.47 -3.20 19.70
CA LYS A 38 37.07 -4.60 19.73
C LYS A 38 37.65 -5.27 18.48
N SER A 39 38.33 -6.40 18.67
CA SER A 39 38.74 -7.25 17.56
C SER A 39 37.51 -7.57 16.69
N PRO A 40 37.68 -7.65 15.36
CA PRO A 40 36.59 -8.08 14.49
C PRO A 40 36.05 -9.42 14.99
N LYS A 41 34.73 -9.58 15.01
CA LYS A 41 34.14 -10.88 15.28
C LYS A 41 34.65 -11.89 14.25
N PRO A 42 34.97 -13.13 14.64
CA PRO A 42 35.42 -14.14 13.69
C PRO A 42 34.34 -14.39 12.63
N ALA A 43 34.74 -14.96 11.50
CA ALA A 43 33.79 -15.45 10.50
C ALA A 43 32.83 -16.45 11.14
N LEU A 44 31.57 -16.47 10.69
CA LEU A 44 30.64 -17.48 11.15
C LEU A 44 31.12 -18.87 10.67
N SER A 45 31.29 -19.79 11.61
CA SER A 45 31.68 -21.18 11.38
C SER A 45 30.85 -22.10 12.27
N TYR A 46 30.91 -23.42 12.02
CA TYR A 46 30.26 -24.40 12.88
C TYR A 46 30.74 -24.31 14.33
N ASP A 47 32.03 -24.09 14.57
CA ASP A 47 32.58 -23.92 15.93
C ASP A 47 32.05 -22.64 16.61
N VAL A 48 31.87 -21.56 15.85
CA VAL A 48 31.24 -20.33 16.35
C VAL A 48 29.77 -20.60 16.69
N VAL A 49 29.06 -21.38 15.88
CA VAL A 49 27.67 -21.74 16.16
C VAL A 49 27.56 -22.60 17.42
N VAL A 50 28.42 -23.61 17.56
CA VAL A 50 28.45 -24.51 18.71
C VAL A 50 28.84 -23.74 19.98
N SER A 51 29.84 -22.85 19.93
CA SER A 51 30.25 -22.05 21.09
C SER A 51 29.22 -20.99 21.52
N LEU A 52 28.34 -20.57 20.61
CA LEU A 52 27.23 -19.64 20.89
C LEU A 52 25.88 -20.36 20.97
N SER A 53 25.90 -21.63 21.38
CA SER A 53 24.69 -22.39 21.65
C SER A 53 24.86 -23.41 22.76
N GLU A 54 23.73 -23.80 23.35
CA GLU A 54 23.66 -24.80 24.40
C GLU A 54 22.73 -25.93 23.96
N LEU A 55 23.08 -27.18 24.27
CA LEU A 55 22.20 -28.31 23.97
C LEU A 55 21.15 -28.41 25.08
N ASP A 56 19.88 -28.34 24.70
CA ASP A 56 18.76 -28.69 25.56
C ASP A 56 18.43 -30.17 25.39
N GLU A 57 18.90 -31.00 26.32
CA GLU A 57 18.74 -32.46 26.27
C GLU A 57 17.27 -32.90 26.28
N LEU A 58 16.36 -32.09 26.86
CA LEU A 58 14.95 -32.44 26.95
C LEU A 58 14.24 -32.33 25.60
N SER A 59 14.54 -31.26 24.84
CA SER A 59 13.92 -31.00 23.54
C SER A 59 14.76 -31.47 22.35
N GLY A 60 16.01 -31.88 22.58
CA GLY A 60 17.01 -32.14 21.55
C GLY A 60 17.41 -30.89 20.77
N CYS A 61 16.97 -29.69 21.17
CA CYS A 61 17.28 -28.46 20.46
C CYS A 61 18.67 -27.94 20.85
N ARG A 62 19.41 -27.44 19.87
CA ARG A 62 20.60 -26.61 20.10
C ARG A 62 20.19 -25.14 20.18
N ILE A 63 20.15 -24.57 21.37
CA ILE A 63 19.61 -23.24 21.68
C ILE A 63 20.67 -22.17 21.45
N TRP A 64 20.41 -21.23 20.55
CA TRP A 64 21.26 -20.08 20.30
C TRP A 64 21.29 -19.12 21.49
N THR A 65 22.49 -18.79 21.97
CA THR A 65 22.72 -17.82 23.07
C THR A 65 23.27 -16.48 22.57
N GLY A 66 23.51 -16.36 21.27
CA GLY A 66 23.99 -15.15 20.63
C GLY A 66 22.91 -14.08 20.36
N GLN A 67 23.22 -13.15 19.47
CA GLN A 67 22.31 -12.04 19.14
C GLN A 67 21.09 -12.53 18.34
N THR A 68 19.94 -11.90 18.55
CA THR A 68 18.72 -12.13 17.77
C THR A 68 18.26 -10.86 17.03
N ASP A 69 17.31 -11.00 16.12
CA ASP A 69 16.48 -9.88 15.66
C ASP A 69 15.37 -9.53 16.66
N LYS A 70 14.54 -8.55 16.26
CA LYS A 70 13.37 -8.09 17.02
C LYS A 70 12.28 -9.15 17.19
N ASP A 71 12.27 -10.16 16.32
CA ASP A 71 11.28 -11.23 16.26
C ASP A 71 11.80 -12.53 16.93
N GLY A 72 13.05 -12.50 17.42
CA GLY A 72 13.71 -13.58 18.15
C GLY A 72 14.52 -14.54 17.29
N TYR A 73 14.79 -14.22 16.01
CA TYR A 73 15.56 -15.10 15.12
C TYR A 73 17.07 -14.91 15.30
N PRO A 74 17.85 -16.01 15.40
CA PRO A 74 19.30 -16.01 15.52
C PRO A 74 19.99 -15.24 14.40
N ARG A 75 20.83 -14.28 14.78
CA ARG A 75 21.68 -13.51 13.86
C ARG A 75 23.11 -13.43 14.37
N TYR A 76 24.03 -13.27 13.43
CA TYR A 76 25.43 -13.11 13.71
C TYR A 76 26.01 -11.98 12.86
N TYR A 77 26.87 -11.17 13.49
CA TYR A 77 27.65 -10.15 12.79
C TYR A 77 29.02 -10.73 12.47
N ASP A 78 29.25 -11.01 11.20
CA ASP A 78 30.48 -11.57 10.69
C ASP A 78 31.50 -10.46 10.40
N GLY A 79 32.60 -10.45 11.17
CA GLY A 79 33.64 -9.44 11.03
C GLY A 79 34.53 -9.63 9.81
N ALA A 80 34.65 -10.85 9.27
CA ALA A 80 35.39 -11.10 8.04
C ALA A 80 34.62 -10.56 6.83
N ARG A 81 33.30 -10.79 6.77
CA ARG A 81 32.42 -10.19 5.75
C ARG A 81 32.45 -8.67 5.80
N TYR A 82 32.41 -8.10 7.01
CA TYR A 82 32.57 -6.65 7.19
C TYR A 82 33.90 -6.14 6.62
N ALA A 83 35.01 -6.82 6.92
CA ALA A 83 36.34 -6.46 6.40
C ALA A 83 36.41 -6.53 4.87
N SER A 84 35.70 -7.49 4.27
CA SER A 84 35.58 -7.67 2.81
C SER A 84 34.52 -6.78 2.15
N ARG A 85 33.91 -5.83 2.87
CA ARG A 85 32.83 -4.94 2.38
C ARG A 85 31.58 -5.69 1.86
N LEU A 86 31.30 -6.86 2.42
CA LEU A 86 30.06 -7.62 2.20
C LEU A 86 29.05 -7.34 3.32
N GLU A 87 27.77 -7.67 3.10
CA GLU A 87 26.74 -7.61 4.15
C GLU A 87 27.18 -8.48 5.35
N PRO A 88 27.46 -7.87 6.52
CA PRO A 88 28.03 -8.59 7.66
C PRO A 88 26.98 -9.27 8.52
N LEU A 89 25.71 -8.87 8.44
CA LEU A 89 24.64 -9.50 9.21
C LEU A 89 24.14 -10.77 8.49
N LEU A 90 24.32 -11.90 9.15
CA LEU A 90 23.85 -13.20 8.70
C LEU A 90 22.74 -13.71 9.62
N TYR A 91 21.73 -14.36 9.03
CA TYR A 91 20.80 -15.21 9.77
C TYR A 91 21.43 -16.59 9.92
N VAL A 92 21.67 -17.01 11.17
CA VAL A 92 22.47 -18.21 11.47
C VAL A 92 21.84 -19.47 10.87
N ARG A 93 20.51 -19.60 10.95
CA ARG A 93 19.76 -20.74 10.39
C ARG A 93 19.88 -20.85 8.88
N ARG A 94 19.80 -19.72 8.17
CA ARG A 94 19.96 -19.69 6.72
C ARG A 94 21.38 -20.08 6.34
N TRP A 95 22.36 -19.52 7.05
CA TRP A 95 23.77 -19.86 6.84
C TRP A 95 24.04 -21.36 7.01
N LEU A 96 23.47 -21.99 8.05
CA LEU A 96 23.61 -23.43 8.31
C LEU A 96 23.08 -24.29 7.17
N ILE A 97 21.85 -24.03 6.70
CA ILE A 97 21.30 -24.75 5.54
C ILE A 97 22.14 -24.51 4.29
N GLU A 98 22.56 -23.25 4.05
CA GLU A 98 23.38 -22.93 2.88
C GLU A 98 24.76 -23.62 2.90
N GLN A 99 25.29 -23.98 4.07
CA GLN A 99 26.51 -24.80 4.17
C GLN A 99 26.29 -26.26 3.74
N GLN A 100 25.07 -26.79 3.90
CA GLN A 100 24.76 -28.19 3.57
C GLN A 100 24.20 -28.36 2.15
N GLU A 101 23.32 -27.44 1.73
CA GLU A 101 22.57 -27.54 0.48
C GLU A 101 23.05 -26.57 -0.60
N GLY A 102 23.94 -25.65 -0.26
CA GLY A 102 24.38 -24.56 -1.13
C GLY A 102 23.45 -23.34 -1.08
N VAL A 103 23.69 -22.37 -1.96
CA VAL A 103 22.99 -21.08 -1.92
C VAL A 103 21.49 -21.25 -2.16
N LEU A 104 20.68 -20.86 -1.16
CA LEU A 104 19.23 -20.92 -1.27
C LEU A 104 18.69 -19.82 -2.19
N ALA A 105 17.59 -20.12 -2.89
CA ALA A 105 16.90 -19.16 -3.73
C ALA A 105 16.53 -17.88 -2.97
N SER A 106 16.47 -16.75 -3.70
CA SER A 106 16.03 -15.49 -3.14
C SER A 106 14.60 -15.61 -2.60
N GLY A 107 14.38 -15.17 -1.36
CA GLY A 107 13.08 -15.28 -0.69
C GLY A 107 12.76 -16.63 -0.03
N ALA A 108 13.65 -17.64 -0.11
CA ALA A 108 13.51 -18.87 0.67
C ALA A 108 13.53 -18.58 2.18
N ILE A 109 12.65 -19.25 2.92
CA ILE A 109 12.49 -19.12 4.38
C ILE A 109 12.99 -20.41 5.04
N VAL A 110 13.82 -20.29 6.07
CA VAL A 110 14.25 -21.44 6.88
C VAL A 110 13.41 -21.48 8.15
N GLU A 111 12.55 -22.49 8.28
CA GLU A 111 11.64 -22.68 9.41
C GLU A 111 12.23 -23.63 10.46
N ASP A 112 11.84 -23.43 11.71
CA ASP A 112 12.04 -24.40 12.79
C ASP A 112 10.92 -25.46 12.79
N ALA A 113 11.24 -26.70 12.44
CA ALA A 113 10.33 -27.83 12.55
C ALA A 113 9.95 -28.11 14.02
N CYS A 114 10.87 -27.85 14.94
CA CYS A 114 10.70 -28.02 16.39
C CYS A 114 9.84 -26.93 17.06
N GLY A 115 9.49 -25.83 16.37
CA GLY A 115 8.72 -24.72 16.93
C GLY A 115 9.51 -23.78 17.86
N ASN A 116 10.79 -24.05 18.11
CA ASN A 116 11.66 -23.22 18.94
C ASN A 116 12.44 -22.24 18.06
N ARG A 117 12.17 -20.93 18.19
CA ARG A 117 12.81 -19.85 17.40
C ARG A 117 14.30 -19.64 17.67
N LEU A 118 14.82 -20.17 18.78
CA LEU A 118 16.25 -20.10 19.09
C LEU A 118 17.02 -21.35 18.63
N CYS A 119 16.33 -22.40 18.20
CA CYS A 119 17.00 -23.63 17.75
C CYS A 119 17.87 -23.38 16.51
N VAL A 120 19.09 -23.87 16.53
CA VAL A 120 20.06 -23.88 15.41
C VAL A 120 20.58 -25.30 15.11
N ALA A 121 19.93 -26.33 15.63
CA ALA A 121 20.17 -27.72 15.22
C ALA A 121 19.68 -27.90 13.77
N ILE A 122 20.57 -28.38 12.89
CA ILE A 122 20.33 -28.41 11.43
C ILE A 122 19.20 -29.38 11.10
N GLU A 123 19.17 -30.52 11.77
CA GLU A 123 18.13 -31.55 11.71
C GLU A 123 16.72 -31.04 12.08
N HIS A 124 16.63 -29.87 12.73
CA HIS A 124 15.36 -29.22 13.09
C HIS A 124 15.00 -28.04 12.18
N LEU A 125 15.75 -27.81 11.10
CA LEU A 125 15.51 -26.73 10.15
C LEU A 125 14.97 -27.29 8.83
N GLU A 126 13.95 -26.63 8.28
CA GLU A 126 13.34 -26.98 6.99
C GLU A 126 13.31 -25.75 6.07
N VAL A 127 13.60 -25.94 4.77
CA VAL A 127 13.43 -24.89 3.76
C VAL A 127 11.99 -24.86 3.28
N ALA A 128 11.36 -23.69 3.38
CA ALA A 128 10.01 -23.44 2.89
C ALA A 128 10.00 -22.24 1.93
N SER A 129 8.98 -22.19 1.08
CA SER A 129 8.69 -21.00 0.29
C SER A 129 7.84 -20.02 1.11
N PRO A 130 7.76 -18.75 0.73
CA PRO A 130 6.86 -17.79 1.37
C PRO A 130 5.39 -18.24 1.43
N THR A 131 4.94 -19.09 0.49
CA THR A 131 3.56 -19.59 0.44
C THR A 131 3.35 -20.84 1.30
N THR A 132 4.39 -21.65 1.54
CA THR A 132 4.29 -22.88 2.34
C THR A 132 4.74 -22.72 3.79
N ALA A 133 5.40 -21.61 4.11
CA ALA A 133 5.92 -21.32 5.44
C ALA A 133 4.80 -21.21 6.51
N ARG A 134 4.85 -22.12 7.50
CA ARG A 134 3.85 -22.33 8.54
C ARG A 134 3.94 -21.29 9.66
N ASN A 135 5.12 -20.73 9.89
CA ASN A 135 5.43 -19.87 11.04
C ASN A 135 5.41 -18.36 10.73
N THR A 136 4.96 -17.99 9.53
CA THR A 136 4.76 -16.57 9.15
C THR A 136 3.61 -15.92 9.92
N ASN A 137 3.67 -14.59 10.07
CA ASN A 137 2.55 -13.82 10.65
C ASN A 137 1.27 -13.98 9.82
N GLY A 138 1.38 -14.18 8.51
CA GLY A 138 0.25 -14.48 7.63
C GLY A 138 -0.43 -15.79 8.00
N ALA A 139 0.33 -16.90 8.05
CA ALA A 139 -0.18 -18.21 8.41
C ALA A 139 -0.76 -18.25 9.84
N LYS A 140 -0.07 -17.62 10.80
CA LYS A 140 -0.58 -17.46 12.17
C LYS A 140 -1.90 -16.71 12.22
N ASN A 141 -2.04 -15.62 11.47
CA ASN A 141 -3.29 -14.85 11.41
C ASN A 141 -4.40 -15.58 10.65
N ALA A 142 -4.08 -16.45 9.70
CA ALA A 142 -5.04 -17.29 8.99
C ALA A 142 -5.63 -18.41 9.88
N ARG A 143 -4.86 -18.94 10.84
CA ARG A 143 -5.33 -19.95 11.80
C ARG A 143 -6.18 -19.39 12.94
N LYS A 144 -6.14 -18.07 13.17
CA LYS A 144 -6.95 -17.46 14.22
C LYS A 144 -8.43 -17.69 13.95
N THR A 145 -9.12 -18.23 14.94
CA THR A 145 -10.59 -18.39 14.98
C THR A 145 -11.27 -17.17 15.58
N SER A 146 -10.51 -16.28 16.23
CA SER A 146 -11.02 -15.04 16.82
C SER A 146 -10.01 -13.89 16.69
N CYS A 147 -10.52 -12.66 16.71
CA CYS A 147 -9.70 -11.45 16.69
C CYS A 147 -9.11 -11.14 18.08
N ILE A 148 -8.24 -10.13 18.16
CA ILE A 148 -7.57 -9.74 19.42
C ILE A 148 -8.53 -9.33 20.55
N ASN A 149 -9.76 -8.94 20.20
CA ASN A 149 -10.82 -8.60 21.15
C ASN A 149 -11.79 -9.77 21.41
N GLY A 150 -11.41 -11.00 21.02
CA GLY A 150 -12.19 -12.21 21.27
C GLY A 150 -13.36 -12.47 20.31
N HIS A 151 -13.68 -11.56 19.39
CA HIS A 151 -14.79 -11.81 18.45
C HIS A 151 -14.45 -12.91 17.43
N PRO A 152 -15.37 -13.83 17.11
CA PRO A 152 -15.13 -14.93 16.19
C PRO A 152 -14.88 -14.46 14.76
N PHE A 153 -14.07 -15.21 14.02
CA PHE A 153 -13.88 -15.05 12.58
C PHE A 153 -14.77 -16.06 11.82
N ASP A 154 -16.07 -15.78 11.82
CA ASP A 154 -17.12 -16.47 11.03
C ASP A 154 -17.58 -15.60 9.84
N ASP A 155 -18.49 -16.10 9.01
CA ASP A 155 -18.99 -15.38 7.83
C ASP A 155 -19.68 -14.06 8.18
N GLU A 156 -20.35 -13.99 9.33
CA GLU A 156 -21.07 -12.80 9.79
C GLU A 156 -20.13 -11.70 10.33
N ASN A 157 -19.00 -12.07 10.94
CA ASN A 157 -18.10 -11.13 11.61
C ASN A 157 -16.73 -10.97 10.92
N THR A 158 -16.45 -11.71 9.84
CA THR A 158 -15.22 -11.61 9.03
C THR A 158 -15.46 -10.94 7.69
N TYR A 159 -14.78 -9.82 7.43
CA TYR A 159 -14.66 -9.28 6.07
C TYR A 159 -13.23 -9.35 5.56
N ILE A 160 -13.07 -9.59 4.26
CA ILE A 160 -11.79 -9.64 3.58
C ILE A 160 -11.55 -8.29 2.90
N THR A 161 -10.41 -7.68 3.14
CA THR A 161 -10.00 -6.43 2.47
C THR A 161 -9.44 -6.73 1.08
N SER A 162 -9.32 -5.71 0.23
CA SER A 162 -8.83 -5.84 -1.15
C SER A 162 -7.40 -6.37 -1.27
N ASP A 163 -6.62 -6.30 -0.19
CA ASP A 163 -5.27 -6.85 -0.03
C ASP A 163 -5.27 -8.29 0.55
N GLY A 164 -6.44 -8.94 0.62
CA GLY A 164 -6.60 -10.32 1.10
C GLY A 164 -6.57 -10.51 2.61
N ARG A 165 -6.47 -9.44 3.42
CA ARG A 165 -6.41 -9.56 4.89
C ARG A 165 -7.81 -9.75 5.50
N ARG A 166 -7.93 -10.58 6.52
CA ARG A 166 -9.17 -10.77 7.30
C ARG A 166 -9.28 -9.71 8.39
N LYS A 167 -10.43 -9.05 8.48
CA LYS A 167 -10.73 -8.04 9.51
C LYS A 167 -12.05 -8.38 10.21
N CYS A 168 -12.09 -8.08 11.51
CA CYS A 168 -13.29 -8.27 12.32
C CYS A 168 -14.24 -7.09 12.14
N ARG A 169 -15.45 -7.34 11.64
CA ARG A 169 -16.49 -6.33 11.42
C ARG A 169 -16.83 -5.58 12.71
N ARG A 170 -16.98 -6.30 13.83
CA ARG A 170 -17.27 -5.69 15.14
C ARG A 170 -16.17 -4.74 15.62
N CYS A 171 -14.91 -5.13 15.49
CA CYS A 171 -13.77 -4.27 15.83
C CYS A 171 -13.73 -3.02 14.94
N THR A 172 -13.98 -3.17 13.65
CA THR A 172 -14.03 -2.02 12.72
C THR A 172 -15.17 -1.07 13.08
N ALA A 173 -16.34 -1.58 13.43
CA ALA A 173 -17.48 -0.76 13.90
C ALA A 173 -17.16 -0.01 15.20
N ASN A 174 -16.54 -0.67 16.18
CA ASN A 174 -16.14 -0.04 17.43
C ASN A 174 -15.08 1.06 17.21
N ALA A 175 -14.08 0.79 16.37
CA ALA A 175 -13.05 1.77 16.01
C ALA A 175 -13.66 3.00 15.31
N GLN A 176 -14.63 2.78 14.41
CA GLN A 176 -15.35 3.86 13.74
C GLN A 176 -16.13 4.72 14.74
N ARG A 177 -16.84 4.11 15.70
CA ARG A 177 -17.56 4.83 16.76
C ARG A 177 -16.60 5.69 17.61
N ALA A 178 -15.48 5.13 18.03
CA ALA A 178 -14.46 5.84 18.80
C ALA A 178 -13.80 6.98 18.00
N TYR A 179 -13.56 6.78 16.70
CA TYR A 179 -13.02 7.80 15.81
C TYR A 179 -13.97 9.00 15.66
N VAL A 180 -15.27 8.73 15.53
CA VAL A 180 -16.29 9.78 15.45
C VAL A 180 -16.46 10.52 16.79
N GLN A 181 -16.45 9.80 17.91
CA GLN A 181 -16.49 10.42 19.25
C GLN A 181 -15.30 11.37 19.51
N ARG A 182 -14.15 11.12 18.88
CA ARG A 182 -12.96 11.99 18.94
C ARG A 182 -13.04 13.21 18.00
N GLY A 183 -14.19 13.46 17.36
CA GLY A 183 -14.47 14.71 16.63
C GLY A 183 -13.83 14.85 15.24
N LYS A 184 -13.28 13.77 14.66
CA LYS A 184 -12.58 13.83 13.35
C LYS A 184 -13.47 13.64 12.12
N LEU A 185 -14.78 13.41 12.30
CA LEU A 185 -15.83 13.40 11.27
C LEU A 185 -17.21 13.59 11.94
N PRO A 186 -18.22 14.20 11.29
CA PRO A 186 -19.56 14.30 11.86
C PRO A 186 -20.19 12.92 12.02
N LEU A 187 -20.92 12.69 13.13
CA LEU A 187 -21.74 11.48 13.32
C LEU A 187 -22.70 11.29 12.13
N PRO A 188 -22.84 10.07 11.59
CA PRO A 188 -24.05 9.74 10.85
C PRO A 188 -25.21 10.02 11.79
N LYS A 189 -26.16 10.88 11.38
CA LYS A 189 -27.38 11.14 12.15
C LYS A 189 -28.00 9.79 12.47
N GLU A 190 -28.32 9.54 13.75
CA GLU A 190 -29.13 8.38 14.11
C GLU A 190 -30.39 8.39 13.24
N PRO A 191 -30.84 7.21 12.76
CA PRO A 191 -32.12 7.15 12.08
C PRO A 191 -33.15 7.63 13.09
N LYS A 192 -33.70 8.83 12.87
CA LYS A 192 -34.93 9.23 13.55
C LYS A 192 -35.90 8.09 13.30
N GLU A 193 -36.37 7.45 14.38
CA GLU A 193 -37.52 6.55 14.31
C GLU A 193 -38.63 7.33 13.61
N SER A 194 -38.80 7.04 12.33
CA SER A 194 -39.94 7.51 11.58
C SER A 194 -41.08 6.59 12.01
N PRO A 195 -42.22 7.13 12.48
CA PRO A 195 -43.33 6.30 12.86
C PRO A 195 -43.64 5.36 11.68
N MET A 196 -43.71 4.05 11.97
CA MET A 196 -43.97 3.01 10.97
C MET A 196 -45.04 3.49 9.97
N PRO A 197 -44.81 3.37 8.65
CA PRO A 197 -45.86 3.65 7.70
C PRO A 197 -46.99 2.66 7.95
N ARG A 198 -48.15 3.18 8.39
CA ARG A 198 -49.39 2.41 8.50
C ARG A 198 -49.63 1.73 7.15
N LYS A 199 -49.72 0.40 7.16
CA LYS A 199 -50.09 -0.41 6.00
C LYS A 199 -51.29 0.24 5.29
N ARG A 200 -51.11 0.70 4.05
CA ARG A 200 -52.19 0.93 3.10
C ARG A 200 -51.80 0.25 1.79
N ALA A 201 -51.96 -1.08 1.78
CA ALA A 201 -51.68 -1.96 0.65
C ALA A 201 -52.66 -1.77 -0.54
N THR A 202 -53.27 -0.59 -0.68
CA THR A 202 -54.35 -0.31 -1.66
C THR A 202 -54.12 0.95 -2.48
N ASN A 203 -53.06 1.73 -2.22
CA ASN A 203 -52.78 2.89 -3.05
C ASN A 203 -52.02 2.46 -4.30
N THR A 204 -52.64 2.61 -5.47
CA THR A 204 -52.02 2.45 -6.78
C THR A 204 -51.17 3.65 -7.18
N HIS A 205 -51.23 4.76 -6.42
CA HIS A 205 -50.55 6.03 -6.71
C HIS A 205 -49.86 6.63 -5.47
N CYS A 206 -48.83 7.45 -5.70
CA CYS A 206 -48.14 8.23 -4.68
C CYS A 206 -48.97 9.45 -4.22
N ALA A 207 -48.50 10.17 -3.19
CA ALA A 207 -49.20 11.35 -2.65
C ALA A 207 -49.39 12.50 -3.67
N ASN A 208 -48.55 12.56 -4.70
CA ASN A 208 -48.64 13.54 -5.79
C ASN A 208 -49.36 12.98 -7.03
N GLY A 209 -50.02 11.81 -6.91
CA GLY A 209 -50.83 11.23 -7.99
C GLY A 209 -50.05 10.48 -9.07
N HIS A 210 -48.78 10.14 -8.87
CA HIS A 210 -48.02 9.30 -9.80
C HIS A 210 -48.26 7.82 -9.53
N GLU A 211 -48.56 7.03 -10.57
CA GLU A 211 -48.81 5.59 -10.45
C GLU A 211 -47.57 4.84 -9.94
N TRP A 212 -47.78 3.88 -9.04
CA TRP A 212 -46.73 2.99 -8.54
C TRP A 212 -46.43 1.87 -9.55
N THR A 213 -45.69 2.23 -10.59
CA THR A 213 -45.07 1.30 -11.54
C THR A 213 -43.63 1.01 -11.14
N ASP A 214 -43.00 -0.01 -11.72
CA ASP A 214 -41.54 -0.25 -11.57
C ASP A 214 -40.69 0.98 -11.96
N GLU A 215 -41.22 1.83 -12.84
CA GLU A 215 -40.59 3.08 -13.28
C GLU A 215 -40.61 4.20 -12.23
N ASN A 216 -41.64 4.20 -11.37
CA ASN A 216 -41.91 5.24 -10.38
C ASN A 216 -41.65 4.79 -8.95
N LEU A 217 -41.60 3.49 -8.68
CA LEU A 217 -41.31 2.95 -7.37
C LEU A 217 -39.79 2.82 -7.15
N TYR A 218 -39.30 3.39 -6.06
CA TYR A 218 -37.99 3.12 -5.50
C TYR A 218 -38.14 2.66 -4.06
N ILE A 219 -37.62 1.48 -3.74
CA ILE A 219 -37.61 0.95 -2.38
C ILE A 219 -36.23 1.21 -1.78
N ALA A 220 -36.14 2.09 -0.79
CA ALA A 220 -34.88 2.46 -0.18
C ALA A 220 -34.23 1.25 0.52
N PRO A 221 -33.02 0.81 0.13
CA PRO A 221 -32.46 -0.48 0.54
C PRO A 221 -32.16 -0.60 2.04
N ARG A 222 -32.01 0.53 2.74
CA ARG A 222 -31.76 0.55 4.20
C ARG A 222 -33.02 0.65 5.05
N THR A 223 -34.06 1.29 4.54
CA THR A 223 -35.25 1.61 5.33
C THR A 223 -36.51 0.92 4.83
N GLY A 224 -36.47 0.29 3.66
CA GLY A 224 -37.63 -0.31 2.99
C GLY A 224 -38.67 0.71 2.52
N THR A 225 -38.39 2.01 2.63
CA THR A 225 -39.36 3.08 2.34
C THR A 225 -39.61 3.19 0.85
N TRP A 226 -40.88 3.28 0.45
CA TRP A 226 -41.27 3.53 -0.94
C TRP A 226 -41.14 5.02 -1.24
N LEU A 227 -40.37 5.35 -2.26
CA LEU A 227 -40.16 6.70 -2.75
C LEU A 227 -40.61 6.77 -4.21
N CYS A 228 -41.28 7.86 -4.58
CA CYS A 228 -41.67 8.10 -5.95
C CYS A 228 -40.51 8.75 -6.73
N ARG A 229 -39.99 8.04 -7.74
CA ARG A 229 -38.89 8.51 -8.60
C ARG A 229 -39.28 9.75 -9.40
N GLN A 230 -40.54 9.84 -9.84
CA GLN A 230 -41.08 11.02 -10.52
C GLN A 230 -41.11 12.24 -9.59
N CYS A 231 -41.64 12.11 -8.37
CA CYS A 231 -41.61 13.18 -7.36
C CYS A 231 -40.17 13.68 -7.07
N GLY A 232 -39.22 12.74 -6.94
CA GLY A 232 -37.82 13.09 -6.72
C GLY A 232 -37.19 13.85 -7.91
N TRP A 233 -37.56 13.48 -9.13
CA TRP A 233 -37.13 14.17 -10.34
C TRP A 233 -37.75 15.58 -10.44
N GLU A 234 -39.05 15.72 -10.20
CA GLU A 234 -39.75 17.01 -10.24
C GLU A 234 -39.16 18.00 -9.23
N SER A 235 -38.91 17.55 -8.00
CA SER A 235 -38.25 18.36 -6.97
C SER A 235 -36.86 18.86 -7.41
N LYS A 236 -36.09 18.01 -8.09
CA LYS A 236 -34.76 18.35 -8.62
C LYS A 236 -34.80 19.32 -9.79
N MET A 237 -35.83 19.29 -10.63
CA MET A 237 -36.02 20.28 -11.70
C MET A 237 -36.38 21.64 -11.10
N ARG A 238 -37.31 21.66 -10.13
CA ARG A 238 -37.67 22.87 -9.40
C ARG A 238 -36.46 23.51 -8.70
N SER A 239 -35.59 22.72 -8.07
CA SER A 239 -34.36 23.24 -7.44
C SER A 239 -33.34 23.83 -8.44
N ARG A 240 -33.52 23.58 -9.74
CA ARG A 240 -32.72 24.14 -10.83
C ARG A 240 -33.42 25.28 -11.57
N GLY A 241 -34.60 25.71 -11.10
CA GLY A 241 -35.40 26.74 -11.74
C GLY A 241 -36.11 26.29 -13.02
N ILE A 242 -36.26 24.97 -13.24
CA ILE A 242 -36.91 24.41 -14.42
C ILE A 242 -38.30 23.91 -14.01
N ASP A 243 -39.34 24.29 -14.75
CA ASP A 243 -40.70 23.82 -14.53
C ASP A 243 -40.85 22.36 -15.04
N PRO A 244 -41.04 21.38 -14.15
CA PRO A 244 -41.13 19.97 -14.54
C PRO A 244 -42.35 19.64 -15.42
N THR A 245 -43.36 20.50 -15.56
CA THR A 245 -44.46 20.25 -16.53
C THR A 245 -44.06 20.57 -17.96
N THR A 246 -42.96 21.31 -18.16
CA THR A 246 -42.48 21.73 -19.49
C THR A 246 -41.51 20.73 -20.14
N ILE A 247 -41.05 19.73 -19.38
CA ILE A 247 -40.10 18.71 -19.82
C ILE A 247 -40.57 17.35 -19.35
N GLN A 248 -40.32 16.29 -20.12
CA GLN A 248 -40.65 14.94 -19.70
C GLN A 248 -39.45 14.24 -19.08
N ARG A 249 -39.69 13.47 -18.00
CA ARG A 249 -38.65 12.63 -17.39
C ARG A 249 -38.29 11.51 -18.37
N GLN A 250 -37.09 11.56 -18.92
CA GLN A 250 -36.55 10.45 -19.70
C GLN A 250 -36.05 9.34 -18.79
N VAL A 251 -36.68 8.17 -18.85
CA VAL A 251 -36.26 6.97 -18.12
C VAL A 251 -35.31 6.16 -19.00
N GLN A 252 -34.13 5.85 -18.46
CA GLN A 252 -33.19 4.97 -19.14
C GLN A 252 -33.60 3.52 -18.91
N TRP A 253 -34.24 2.91 -19.91
CA TRP A 253 -34.68 1.53 -19.86
C TRP A 253 -33.50 0.55 -19.88
N LYS A 254 -33.66 -0.63 -19.25
CA LYS A 254 -32.74 -1.76 -19.40
C LYS A 254 -32.55 -2.16 -20.88
N ASN A 255 -33.54 -1.90 -21.72
CA ASN A 255 -33.53 -2.25 -23.14
C ASN A 255 -33.06 -1.11 -24.06
N ALA A 256 -32.64 0.04 -23.50
CA ALA A 256 -32.08 1.10 -24.31
C ALA A 256 -30.78 0.61 -24.99
N ASP A 257 -30.63 0.93 -26.27
CA ASP A 257 -29.42 0.69 -27.07
C ASP A 257 -28.37 1.78 -26.84
N ARG A 258 -28.79 2.96 -26.37
CA ARG A 258 -27.94 4.13 -26.09
C ARG A 258 -28.11 4.67 -24.68
N CYS A 259 -27.03 5.28 -24.16
CA CYS A 259 -27.07 6.02 -22.90
C CYS A 259 -27.58 7.46 -23.09
N ARG A 260 -27.85 8.17 -21.99
CA ARG A 260 -28.35 9.57 -21.99
C ARG A 260 -27.43 10.55 -22.73
N ASN A 261 -26.14 10.25 -22.79
CA ASN A 261 -25.16 11.06 -23.52
C ASN A 261 -24.99 10.60 -24.98
N GLY A 262 -25.90 9.76 -25.49
CA GLY A 262 -25.95 9.31 -26.89
C GLY A 262 -25.04 8.12 -27.22
N HIS A 263 -24.20 7.64 -26.29
CA HIS A 263 -23.28 6.54 -26.55
C HIS A 263 -24.01 5.21 -26.74
N VAL A 264 -23.68 4.48 -27.81
CA VAL A 264 -24.22 3.14 -28.11
C VAL A 264 -23.61 2.11 -27.16
N TYR A 265 -24.44 1.42 -26.40
CA TYR A 265 -24.00 0.44 -25.40
C TYR A 265 -23.26 -0.76 -26.01
N ALA A 266 -23.57 -1.14 -27.25
CA ALA A 266 -22.84 -2.20 -27.97
C ALA A 266 -21.38 -1.82 -28.25
N GLU A 267 -21.10 -0.53 -28.48
CA GLU A 267 -19.75 -0.04 -28.78
C GLU A 267 -18.94 0.25 -27.52
N VAL A 268 -19.54 0.97 -26.55
CA VAL A 268 -18.82 1.44 -25.37
C VAL A 268 -18.92 0.51 -24.16
N GLY A 269 -19.82 -0.47 -24.21
CA GLY A 269 -20.16 -1.35 -23.11
C GLY A 269 -20.95 -0.70 -21.97
N PHE A 270 -21.50 -1.54 -21.10
CA PHE A 270 -22.26 -1.10 -19.91
C PHE A 270 -22.00 -1.99 -18.68
N TYR A 271 -22.49 -1.51 -17.54
CA TYR A 271 -22.69 -2.26 -16.31
C TYR A 271 -24.19 -2.41 -16.07
N ASP A 272 -24.65 -3.60 -15.73
CA ASP A 272 -26.03 -3.82 -15.32
C ASP A 272 -26.19 -3.42 -13.85
N THR A 273 -27.19 -2.61 -13.55
CA THR A 273 -27.50 -2.14 -12.20
C THR A 273 -28.99 -2.32 -11.93
N PRO A 274 -29.42 -2.41 -10.66
CA PRO A 274 -30.84 -2.45 -10.33
C PRO A 274 -31.64 -1.29 -10.93
N GLU A 275 -31.00 -0.14 -11.15
CA GLU A 275 -31.57 1.07 -11.73
C GLU A 275 -31.47 1.17 -13.26
N GLY A 276 -30.87 0.19 -13.94
CA GLY A 276 -30.71 0.14 -15.41
C GLY A 276 -29.26 -0.03 -15.88
N ARG A 277 -28.99 0.23 -17.17
CA ARG A 277 -27.64 0.12 -17.74
C ARG A 277 -26.81 1.38 -17.49
N SER A 278 -25.69 1.26 -16.77
CA SER A 278 -24.71 2.33 -16.62
C SER A 278 -23.65 2.26 -17.74
N CYS A 279 -23.50 3.32 -18.51
CA CYS A 279 -22.53 3.39 -19.61
C CYS A 279 -21.09 3.39 -19.09
N ARG A 280 -20.24 2.45 -19.54
CA ARG A 280 -18.84 2.36 -19.09
C ARG A 280 -18.05 3.63 -19.38
N LYS A 281 -18.23 4.23 -20.57
CA LYS A 281 -17.60 5.51 -20.93
C LYS A 281 -17.99 6.62 -19.95
N CYS A 282 -19.28 6.80 -19.68
CA CYS A 282 -19.76 7.84 -18.76
C CYS A 282 -19.33 7.60 -17.31
N THR A 283 -19.33 6.35 -16.86
CA THR A 283 -18.82 5.96 -15.54
C THR A 283 -17.34 6.27 -15.42
N SER A 284 -16.52 5.94 -16.43
CA SER A 284 -15.09 6.25 -16.46
C SER A 284 -14.83 7.75 -16.29
N VAL A 285 -15.53 8.60 -17.06
CA VAL A 285 -15.41 10.07 -16.96
C VAL A 285 -15.69 10.55 -15.55
N SER A 286 -16.78 10.05 -14.96
CA SER A 286 -17.25 10.46 -13.64
C SER A 286 -16.27 10.04 -12.54
N SER A 287 -15.73 8.81 -12.65
CA SER A 287 -14.71 8.28 -11.74
C SER A 287 -13.42 9.11 -11.78
N VAL A 288 -12.94 9.45 -12.98
CA VAL A 288 -11.74 10.29 -13.15
C VAL A 288 -11.93 11.66 -12.48
N LYS A 289 -13.04 12.36 -12.79
CA LYS A 289 -13.36 13.67 -12.18
C LYS A 289 -13.42 13.59 -10.66
N SER A 290 -14.04 12.53 -10.12
CA SER A 290 -14.14 12.31 -8.69
C SER A 290 -12.78 12.05 -8.05
N ASN A 291 -11.93 11.23 -8.68
CA ASN A 291 -10.61 10.90 -8.16
C ASN A 291 -9.69 12.13 -8.15
N LEU A 292 -9.68 12.91 -9.24
CA LEU A 292 -8.91 14.16 -9.31
C LEU A 292 -9.25 15.11 -8.16
N ARG A 293 -10.55 15.31 -7.92
CA ARG A 293 -11.02 16.19 -6.86
C ARG A 293 -10.71 15.64 -5.48
N ARG A 294 -10.85 14.33 -5.28
CA ARG A 294 -10.68 13.68 -3.97
C ARG A 294 -9.22 13.58 -3.53
N TYR A 295 -8.33 13.21 -4.44
CA TYR A 295 -6.94 12.89 -4.10
C TYR A 295 -5.96 14.02 -4.40
N TYR A 296 -6.24 14.85 -5.41
CA TYR A 296 -5.32 15.89 -5.86
C TYR A 296 -5.89 17.30 -5.72
N ASN A 297 -7.18 17.42 -5.35
CA ASN A 297 -7.90 18.69 -5.35
C ASN A 297 -7.82 19.43 -6.70
N LEU A 298 -7.84 18.67 -7.80
CA LEU A 298 -7.76 19.19 -9.17
C LEU A 298 -9.08 19.00 -9.92
N THR A 299 -9.35 19.90 -10.85
CA THR A 299 -10.35 19.76 -11.90
C THR A 299 -9.69 19.32 -13.21
N LEU A 300 -10.50 18.88 -14.19
CA LEU A 300 -9.97 18.60 -15.54
C LEU A 300 -9.36 19.85 -16.19
N SER A 301 -9.90 21.03 -15.91
CA SER A 301 -9.35 22.29 -16.41
C SER A 301 -7.97 22.58 -15.84
N ASP A 302 -7.74 22.26 -14.55
CA ASP A 302 -6.42 22.40 -13.92
C ASP A 302 -5.41 21.43 -14.56
N VAL A 303 -5.81 20.18 -14.81
CA VAL A 303 -4.97 19.20 -15.51
C VAL A 303 -4.64 19.65 -16.93
N LYS A 304 -5.62 20.18 -17.69
CA LYS A 304 -5.38 20.76 -19.02
C LYS A 304 -4.39 21.92 -18.95
N TYR A 305 -4.55 22.81 -17.98
CA TYR A 305 -3.65 23.93 -17.76
C TYR A 305 -2.23 23.42 -17.46
N MET A 306 -2.06 22.50 -16.51
CA MET A 306 -0.77 21.88 -16.19
C MET A 306 -0.12 21.23 -17.43
N LEU A 307 -0.91 20.52 -18.25
CA LEU A 307 -0.42 19.88 -19.46
C LEU A 307 0.09 20.92 -20.48
N SER A 308 -0.62 22.03 -20.62
CA SER A 308 -0.19 23.16 -21.47
C SER A 308 1.11 23.79 -20.97
N GLN A 309 1.28 23.93 -19.65
CA GLN A 309 2.51 24.44 -19.05
C GLN A 309 3.70 23.49 -19.25
N GLN A 310 3.45 22.18 -19.38
CA GLN A 310 4.45 21.19 -19.76
C GLN A 310 4.67 21.06 -21.28
N GLY A 311 4.06 21.93 -22.09
CA GLY A 311 4.17 21.87 -23.55
C GLY A 311 3.60 20.58 -24.15
N ASN A 312 2.56 20.02 -23.54
CA ASN A 312 1.94 18.73 -23.89
C ASN A 312 2.93 17.54 -23.83
N ARG A 313 3.91 17.59 -22.92
CA ARG A 313 4.95 16.56 -22.76
C ARG A 313 5.02 16.03 -21.34
N CYS A 314 5.56 14.82 -21.20
CA CYS A 314 5.85 14.21 -19.90
C CYS A 314 6.84 15.09 -19.11
N GLY A 315 6.59 15.27 -17.81
CA GLY A 315 7.44 16.07 -16.92
C GLY A 315 8.88 15.53 -16.79
N VAL A 316 9.08 14.23 -17.00
CA VAL A 316 10.40 13.56 -16.90
C VAL A 316 11.02 13.33 -18.28
N CYS A 317 10.51 12.40 -19.09
CA CYS A 317 11.15 12.00 -20.35
C CYS A 317 10.94 12.99 -21.51
N LYS A 318 10.12 14.03 -21.33
CA LYS A 318 9.81 15.07 -22.33
C LYS A 318 9.20 14.58 -23.65
N LEU A 319 8.84 13.30 -23.73
CA LEU A 319 8.06 12.75 -24.84
C LEU A 319 6.69 13.43 -24.88
N GLU A 320 6.24 13.77 -26.09
CA GLU A 320 4.91 14.35 -26.30
C GLU A 320 3.85 13.32 -25.97
N PHE A 321 2.78 13.78 -25.33
CA PHE A 321 1.66 12.90 -25.05
C PHE A 321 0.81 12.58 -26.29
N LYS A 322 1.17 13.06 -27.49
CA LYS A 322 0.54 12.66 -28.76
C LYS A 322 0.76 11.17 -29.08
N ASP A 323 1.82 10.57 -28.54
CA ASP A 323 2.17 9.16 -28.74
C ASP A 323 1.50 8.24 -27.70
N TYR A 324 0.66 8.80 -26.82
CA TYR A 324 -0.03 8.11 -25.74
C TYR A 324 -1.54 8.25 -25.93
N ASP A 325 -2.32 7.22 -25.57
CA ASP A 325 -3.77 7.37 -25.52
C ASP A 325 -4.11 8.29 -24.35
N LEU A 326 -4.23 9.59 -24.60
CA LEU A 326 -4.68 10.58 -23.62
C LEU A 326 -6.18 10.48 -23.33
N GLY A 327 -6.91 9.70 -24.13
CA GLY A 327 -8.33 9.93 -24.36
C GLY A 327 -8.64 11.35 -24.82
N GLU A 328 -9.91 11.63 -25.07
CA GLU A 328 -10.36 13.02 -25.01
C GLU A 328 -10.27 13.40 -23.52
N ILE A 329 -9.42 14.35 -23.15
CA ILE A 329 -9.26 14.80 -21.74
C ILE A 329 -10.60 15.19 -21.11
N GLU A 330 -11.59 15.53 -21.93
CA GLU A 330 -12.96 15.84 -21.53
C GLU A 330 -13.75 14.60 -21.07
N THR A 331 -13.33 13.40 -21.47
CA THR A 331 -13.99 12.11 -21.24
C THR A 331 -13.13 11.07 -20.50
N ARG A 332 -11.81 10.99 -20.68
CA ARG A 332 -10.91 10.13 -19.86
C ARG A 332 -9.49 10.72 -19.84
N MET A 333 -8.66 10.30 -18.88
CA MET A 333 -7.27 10.77 -18.77
C MET A 333 -6.23 9.84 -19.40
N GLY A 334 -6.64 8.66 -19.88
CA GLY A 334 -5.74 7.79 -20.60
C GLY A 334 -4.49 7.39 -19.80
N ASP A 335 -3.31 7.45 -20.41
CA ASP A 335 -2.01 7.14 -19.79
C ASP A 335 -1.37 8.32 -19.01
N LEU A 336 -2.08 9.44 -18.88
CA LEU A 336 -1.62 10.63 -18.17
C LEU A 336 -1.75 10.43 -16.66
N ASN A 337 -0.63 10.47 -15.94
CA ASN A 337 -0.59 10.27 -14.50
C ASN A 337 -0.27 11.58 -13.76
N VAL A 338 -1.04 11.89 -12.71
CA VAL A 338 -0.77 13.03 -11.82
C VAL A 338 0.21 12.59 -10.76
N ASP A 339 1.45 13.06 -10.89
CA ASP A 339 2.51 12.78 -9.95
C ASP A 339 2.46 13.75 -8.76
N HIS A 340 2.68 13.24 -7.56
CA HIS A 340 2.58 14.00 -6.32
C HIS A 340 3.56 13.49 -5.26
N CYS A 341 4.03 14.40 -4.41
CA CYS A 341 4.92 14.04 -3.31
C CYS A 341 4.15 13.24 -2.25
N HIS A 342 4.58 12.01 -1.98
CA HIS A 342 3.95 11.14 -0.98
C HIS A 342 4.05 11.66 0.47
N THR A 343 4.95 12.61 0.74
CA THR A 343 5.11 13.24 2.08
C THR A 343 4.21 14.45 2.27
N THR A 344 4.04 15.28 1.22
CA THR A 344 3.34 16.58 1.34
C THR A 344 1.99 16.61 0.64
N GLY A 345 1.70 15.63 -0.20
CA GLY A 345 0.53 15.60 -1.09
C GLY A 345 0.58 16.64 -2.22
N ARG A 346 1.66 17.43 -2.31
CA ARG A 346 1.79 18.44 -3.36
C ARG A 346 1.99 17.78 -4.72
N VAL A 347 1.15 18.16 -5.68
CA VAL A 347 1.27 17.75 -7.07
C VAL A 347 2.57 18.31 -7.65
N ARG A 348 3.38 17.45 -8.26
CA ARG A 348 4.67 17.80 -8.88
C ARG A 348 4.50 18.10 -10.37
N GLY A 349 3.73 17.27 -11.08
CA GLY A 349 3.52 17.41 -12.52
C GLY A 349 2.74 16.25 -13.13
N LEU A 350 2.70 16.21 -14.45
CA LEU A 350 2.06 15.15 -15.23
C LEU A 350 3.11 14.28 -15.89
N LEU A 351 3.03 12.97 -15.66
CA LEU A 351 3.98 11.98 -16.15
C LEU A 351 3.28 10.95 -17.04
N CYS A 352 4.03 10.34 -17.97
CA CYS A 352 3.57 9.12 -18.61
C CYS A 352 3.64 7.95 -17.63
N MET A 353 2.89 6.88 -17.91
CA MET A 353 2.82 5.68 -17.06
C MET A 353 4.20 5.11 -16.73
N SER A 354 5.08 4.99 -17.72
CA SER A 354 6.43 4.42 -17.54
C SER A 354 7.29 5.25 -16.59
N CYS A 355 7.30 6.58 -16.73
CA CYS A 355 8.06 7.45 -15.83
C CYS A 355 7.48 7.44 -14.42
N ASN A 356 6.15 7.46 -14.29
CA ASN A 356 5.49 7.41 -12.99
C ASN A 356 5.78 6.08 -12.26
N LEU A 357 5.75 4.97 -12.99
CA LEU A 357 6.08 3.65 -12.46
C LEU A 357 7.56 3.57 -12.06
N ALA A 358 8.47 4.07 -12.89
CA ALA A 358 9.91 4.08 -12.60
C ALA A 358 10.22 4.86 -11.30
N LEU A 359 9.61 6.04 -11.10
CA LEU A 359 9.75 6.79 -9.85
C LEU A 359 9.20 6.01 -8.65
N GLY A 360 8.08 5.31 -8.82
CA GLY A 360 7.52 4.43 -7.80
C GLY A 360 8.44 3.25 -7.45
N MET A 361 9.08 2.62 -8.44
CA MET A 361 9.99 1.48 -8.23
C MET A 361 11.23 1.85 -7.40
N VAL A 362 11.70 3.09 -7.53
CA VAL A 362 12.81 3.63 -6.72
C VAL A 362 12.32 4.38 -5.48
N ASN A 363 11.02 4.35 -5.17
CA ASN A 363 10.39 5.03 -4.04
C ASN A 363 10.73 6.52 -3.91
N ASP A 364 10.81 7.23 -5.04
CA ASP A 364 11.22 8.65 -5.10
C ASP A 364 12.61 8.93 -4.48
N ASP A 365 13.49 7.92 -4.33
CA ASP A 365 14.80 8.06 -3.70
C ASP A 365 15.83 8.66 -4.67
N ILE A 366 16.28 9.87 -4.35
CA ILE A 366 17.25 10.64 -5.15
C ILE A 366 18.61 9.93 -5.20
N ASP A 367 19.04 9.27 -4.13
CA ASP A 367 20.35 8.63 -4.08
C ASP A 367 20.35 7.33 -4.90
N VAL A 368 19.24 6.60 -4.91
CA VAL A 368 19.05 5.47 -5.84
C VAL A 368 19.11 5.93 -7.29
N LEU A 369 18.42 7.01 -7.66
CA LEU A 369 18.46 7.58 -9.01
C LEU A 369 19.87 8.01 -9.43
N ARG A 370 20.63 8.64 -8.51
CA ARG A 370 22.04 9.01 -8.76
C ARG A 370 22.91 7.78 -8.99
N ASN A 371 22.71 6.72 -8.20
CA ASN A 371 23.47 5.47 -8.37
C ASN A 371 23.14 4.78 -9.70
N MET A 372 21.88 4.84 -10.16
CA MET A 372 21.48 4.33 -11.48
C MET A 372 22.20 5.09 -12.61
N ILE A 373 22.28 6.42 -12.52
CA ILE A 373 23.05 7.24 -13.47
C ILE A 373 24.52 6.81 -13.48
N ALA A 374 25.16 6.76 -12.30
CA ALA A 374 26.56 6.37 -12.18
C ALA A 374 26.83 4.94 -12.66
N TYR A 375 25.86 4.03 -12.52
CA TYR A 375 25.96 2.67 -13.04
C TYR A 375 25.95 2.67 -14.57
N LEU A 376 25.01 3.40 -15.19
CA LEU A 376 24.91 3.51 -16.65
C LEU A 376 26.18 4.14 -17.23
N GLU A 377 26.65 5.26 -16.67
CA GLU A 377 27.86 5.96 -17.12
C GLU A 377 29.11 5.05 -17.14
N ARG A 378 29.23 4.13 -16.18
CA ARG A 378 30.36 3.17 -16.12
C ARG A 378 30.29 2.08 -17.20
N HIS A 379 29.12 1.87 -17.81
CA HIS A 379 28.87 0.82 -18.80
C HIS A 379 28.43 1.40 -20.14
N ILE A 380 28.66 2.69 -20.37
CA ILE A 380 28.63 3.24 -21.74
C ILE A 380 29.88 2.71 -22.43
N GLU A 381 29.71 1.71 -23.29
CA GLU A 381 30.79 1.31 -24.21
C GLU A 381 31.08 2.50 -25.14
N PRO A 382 32.35 2.83 -25.42
CA PRO A 382 32.67 3.81 -26.44
C PRO A 382 32.14 3.30 -27.78
N GLU A 383 31.24 4.06 -28.40
CA GLU A 383 30.76 3.79 -29.76
C GLU A 383 31.98 3.70 -30.71
N GLY A 384 32.38 2.50 -31.15
CA GLY A 384 33.41 2.40 -32.19
C GLY A 384 34.27 1.15 -32.34
N GLU A 385 33.94 -0.04 -31.82
CA GLU A 385 34.58 -1.26 -32.33
C GLU A 385 33.53 -2.23 -32.90
N PRO A 386 33.43 -2.34 -34.24
CA PRO A 386 32.60 -3.36 -34.86
C PRO A 386 33.23 -4.73 -34.63
N TYR A 387 32.42 -5.66 -34.10
CA TYR A 387 32.76 -7.08 -33.99
C TYR A 387 32.83 -7.78 -35.35
#